data_AF-A0A429FZL2-F1
#
_entry.id   AF-A0A429FZL2-F1
#
_cell.length_a   1.000
_cell.length_b   1.000
_cell.length_c   1.000
_cell.angle_alpha   90.00
_cell.angle_beta   90.00
_cell.angle_gamma   90.00
#
_symmetry.space_group_name_H-M   'P 1'
#
loop_
_entity.id
_entity.type
_entity.pdbx_description
1 polymer ?
#
loop_
_entity_poly.entity_id
_entity_poly.type
_entity_poly.pdbx_seq_one_letter_code
_entity_poly.pdbx_strand_id
1 'polypeptide(L)'
;MTADPLEHGPLDPEEILRRLPHEERDRFVHEYRSALDAAHEIWRFRQLQEVLRLWHLRAVAYAQPDFKERAEQARAGTGDFISADEAFPEWAARRRDGSR
;
A
#
# COMPACT_ATOMS: atom_id res chain seq x y z
N MET A 1 1.71 26.45 -26.54
CA MET A 1 1.58 25.10 -25.96
C MET A 1 2.90 24.75 -25.31
N THR A 2 3.03 25.01 -24.02
CA THR A 2 4.15 24.53 -23.20
C THR A 2 3.75 23.15 -22.72
N ALA A 3 4.53 22.12 -23.06
CA ALA A 3 4.40 20.81 -22.43
C ALA A 3 4.72 21.01 -20.95
N ASP A 4 3.71 20.87 -20.10
CA ASP A 4 3.90 20.83 -18.66
C ASP A 4 4.84 19.64 -18.36
N PRO A 5 6.00 19.85 -17.72
CA PRO A 5 6.87 18.74 -17.37
C PRO A 5 6.05 17.83 -16.48
N LEU A 6 5.80 16.58 -16.93
CA LEU A 6 5.05 15.58 -16.18
C LEU A 6 5.58 15.57 -14.75
N GLU A 7 4.86 16.22 -13.82
CA GLU A 7 5.26 16.21 -12.43
C GLU A 7 5.25 14.75 -12.00
N HIS A 8 6.44 14.25 -11.65
CA HIS A 8 6.63 12.89 -11.14
C HIS A 8 5.86 12.76 -9.83
N GLY A 9 4.58 12.41 -9.95
CA GLY A 9 3.67 12.30 -8.83
C GLY A 9 4.11 11.18 -7.88
N PRO A 10 3.51 11.09 -6.68
CA PRO A 10 3.81 10.03 -5.72
C PRO A 10 3.61 8.60 -6.28
N LEU A 11 2.87 8.46 -7.37
CA LEU A 11 2.62 7.20 -8.08
C LEU A 11 3.62 6.92 -9.20
N ASP A 12 4.70 7.69 -9.30
CA ASP A 12 5.79 7.44 -10.25
C ASP A 12 6.45 6.09 -9.95
N PRO A 13 6.46 5.14 -10.91
CA PRO A 13 7.11 3.85 -10.75
C PRO A 13 8.58 3.95 -10.33
N GLU A 14 9.32 4.96 -10.78
CA GLU A 14 10.74 5.12 -10.45
C GLU A 14 10.95 5.50 -8.98
N GLU A 15 10.14 6.44 -8.47
CA GLU A 15 10.19 6.87 -7.08
C GLU A 15 9.75 5.75 -6.12
N ILE A 16 8.74 4.96 -6.52
CA ILE A 16 8.32 3.76 -5.79
C ILE A 16 9.47 2.74 -5.75
N LEU A 17 10.11 2.45 -6.88
CA LEU A 17 11.21 1.49 -6.97
C LEU A 17 12.41 1.90 -6.10
N ARG A 18 12.73 3.20 -6.06
CA ARG A 18 13.84 3.76 -5.27
C ARG A 18 13.65 3.52 -3.78
N ARG A 19 12.41 3.70 -3.29
CA ARG A 19 12.04 3.57 -1.87
C ARG A 19 11.87 2.11 -1.42
N LEU A 20 11.62 1.20 -2.34
CA LEU A 20 11.44 -0.21 -2.01
C LEU A 20 12.77 -0.90 -1.67
N PRO A 21 12.77 -1.82 -0.68
CA PRO A 21 13.90 -2.68 -0.39
C PRO A 21 14.13 -3.67 -1.55
N HIS A 22 15.38 -4.10 -1.73
CA HIS A 22 15.80 -4.93 -2.88
C HIS A 22 14.94 -6.19 -3.06
N GLU A 23 14.52 -6.83 -1.97
CA GLU A 23 13.69 -8.04 -1.94
C GLU A 23 12.32 -7.84 -2.62
N GLU A 24 11.74 -6.65 -2.52
CA GLU A 24 10.41 -6.34 -3.04
C GLU A 24 10.45 -5.69 -4.43
N ARG A 25 11.62 -5.24 -4.90
CA ARG A 25 11.79 -4.58 -6.21
C ARG A 25 11.42 -5.51 -7.36
N ASP A 26 11.88 -6.76 -7.33
CA ASP A 26 11.59 -7.73 -8.40
C ASP A 26 10.10 -8.02 -8.49
N ARG A 27 9.43 -8.13 -7.34
CA ARG A 27 7.98 -8.32 -7.27
C ARG A 27 7.23 -7.12 -7.82
N PHE A 28 7.64 -5.90 -7.47
CA PHE A 28 7.05 -4.69 -8.03
C PHE A 28 7.16 -4.64 -9.55
N VAL A 29 8.36 -4.91 -10.09
CA VAL A 29 8.59 -4.91 -11.55
C VAL A 29 7.73 -5.97 -12.26
N HIS A 30 7.60 -7.16 -11.67
CA HIS A 30 6.75 -8.21 -12.23
C HIS A 30 5.26 -7.78 -12.28
N GLU A 31 4.71 -7.31 -11.18
CA GLU A 31 3.31 -6.86 -11.08
C GLU A 31 3.03 -5.65 -11.99
N TYR A 32 3.97 -4.70 -12.04
CA TYR A 32 3.87 -3.53 -12.91
C TYR A 32 3.86 -3.91 -14.40
N ARG A 33 4.75 -4.82 -14.83
CA ARG A 33 4.79 -5.32 -16.21
C ARG A 33 3.52 -6.10 -16.57
N SER A 34 3.05 -6.96 -15.67
CA SER A 34 1.80 -7.70 -15.85
C SER A 34 0.60 -6.76 -16.03
N ALA A 35 0.52 -5.71 -15.20
CA ALA A 35 -0.53 -4.70 -15.32
C ALA A 35 -0.42 -3.86 -16.61
N LEU A 36 0.81 -3.55 -17.06
CA LEU A 36 1.07 -2.88 -18.34
C LEU A 36 0.65 -3.74 -19.54
N ASP A 37 1.04 -5.02 -19.57
CA ASP A 37 0.66 -5.96 -20.63
C ASP A 37 -0.87 -6.18 -20.67
N ALA A 38 -1.52 -6.08 -19.50
CA ALA A 38 -2.96 -6.10 -19.42
C ALA A 38 -3.59 -4.81 -19.96
N ALA A 39 -2.93 -3.65 -19.86
CA ALA A 39 -3.46 -2.31 -20.12
C ALA A 39 -3.70 -1.94 -21.59
N HIS A 40 -3.99 -2.91 -22.46
CA HIS A 40 -4.44 -2.66 -23.83
C HIS A 40 -5.87 -2.09 -23.92
N GLU A 41 -6.64 -2.13 -22.82
CA GLU A 41 -7.98 -1.55 -22.72
C GLU A 41 -8.05 -0.45 -21.66
N ILE A 42 -8.85 0.60 -21.92
CA ILE A 42 -9.00 1.79 -21.06
C ILE A 42 -9.42 1.42 -19.63
N TRP A 43 -10.24 0.37 -19.44
CA TRP A 43 -10.63 -0.11 -18.11
C TRP A 43 -9.47 -0.72 -17.31
N ARG A 44 -8.47 -1.28 -17.99
CA ARG A 44 -7.29 -1.88 -17.36
C ARG A 44 -6.20 -0.85 -17.01
N PHE A 45 -6.33 0.40 -17.47
CA PHE A 45 -5.54 1.51 -16.96
C PHE A 45 -5.82 1.78 -15.47
N ARG A 46 -7.05 1.54 -15.00
CA ARG A 46 -7.37 1.62 -13.56
C ARG A 46 -6.63 0.57 -12.75
N GLN A 47 -6.47 -0.64 -13.30
CA GLN A 47 -5.72 -1.72 -12.64
C GLN A 47 -4.25 -1.34 -12.46
N LEU A 48 -3.64 -0.72 -13.47
CA LEU A 48 -2.28 -0.17 -13.35
C LEU A 48 -2.19 0.89 -12.23
N GLN A 49 -3.16 1.81 -12.17
CA GLN A 49 -3.21 2.82 -11.11
C GLN A 49 -3.39 2.23 -9.71
N GLU A 50 -4.17 1.15 -9.58
CA GLU A 50 -4.34 0.42 -8.31
C GLU A 50 -3.05 -0.26 -7.87
N VAL A 51 -2.33 -0.89 -8.80
CA VAL A 51 -1.00 -1.48 -8.55
C VAL A 51 -0.03 -0.40 -8.06
N LEU A 52 0.06 0.73 -8.75
CA LEU A 52 0.95 1.84 -8.35
C LEU A 52 0.58 2.40 -6.97
N ARG A 53 -0.71 2.58 -6.67
CA ARG A 53 -1.16 3.05 -5.35
C ARG A 53 -0.78 2.08 -4.24
N LEU A 54 -1.00 0.78 -4.46
CA LEU A 54 -0.64 -0.25 -3.48
C LEU A 54 0.86 -0.25 -3.20
N TRP A 55 1.67 -0.17 -4.25
CA TRP A 55 3.12 -0.18 -4.12
C TRP A 55 3.67 1.11 -3.54
N HIS A 56 3.05 2.26 -3.81
CA HIS A 56 3.36 3.51 -3.11
C HIS A 56 3.13 3.40 -1.60
N LEU A 57 1.99 2.85 -1.17
CA LEU A 57 1.71 2.64 0.26
C LEU A 57 2.73 1.71 0.91
N ARG A 58 3.13 0.64 0.22
CA ARG A 58 4.22 -0.24 0.68
C ARG A 58 5.54 0.50 0.79
N ALA A 59 5.91 1.29 -0.22
CA ALA A 59 7.12 2.09 -0.20
C ALA A 59 7.15 3.08 0.98
N VAL A 60 6.02 3.72 1.29
CA VAL A 60 5.89 4.59 2.48
C VAL A 60 6.06 3.78 3.77
N ALA A 61 5.49 2.58 3.85
CA ALA A 61 5.63 1.72 5.01
C ALA A 61 7.09 1.26 5.21
N TYR A 62 7.75 0.78 4.16
CA TYR A 62 9.16 0.36 4.22
C TYR A 62 10.14 1.51 4.48
N ALA A 63 9.76 2.75 4.20
CA ALA A 63 10.57 3.91 4.57
C ALA A 63 10.61 4.15 6.09
N GLN A 64 9.70 3.55 6.86
CA GLN A 64 9.74 3.61 8.32
C GLN A 64 10.77 2.59 8.86
N PRO A 65 11.73 3.02 9.69
CA PRO A 65 12.84 2.18 10.12
C PRO A 65 12.40 0.98 10.99
N ASP A 66 11.28 1.12 11.70
CA ASP A 66 10.70 0.11 12.58
C ASP A 66 9.71 -0.82 11.87
N PHE A 67 9.42 -0.59 10.58
CA PHE A 67 8.35 -1.32 9.88
C PHE A 67 8.59 -2.83 9.83
N LYS A 68 9.82 -3.28 9.50
CA LYS A 68 10.13 -4.71 9.42
C LYS A 68 9.94 -5.39 10.78
N GLU A 69 10.47 -4.77 11.84
CA GLU A 69 10.35 -5.28 13.21
C GLU A 69 8.88 -5.32 13.66
N ARG A 70 8.12 -4.25 13.43
CA ARG A 70 6.70 -4.19 13.80
C ARG A 70 5.84 -5.15 12.99
N ALA A 71 6.17 -5.37 11.72
CA ALA A 71 5.51 -6.38 10.89
C ALA A 71 5.78 -7.80 11.40
N GLU A 72 6.98 -8.08 11.87
CA GLU A 72 7.34 -9.36 12.50
C GLU A 72 6.64 -9.55 13.85
N GLN A 73 6.66 -8.53 14.71
CA GLN A 73 5.93 -8.53 15.98
C GLN A 73 4.42 -8.71 15.78
N ALA A 74 3.85 -8.08 14.75
CA ALA A 74 2.46 -8.25 14.36
C ALA A 74 2.15 -9.70 13.94
N ARG A 75 3.02 -10.32 13.12
CA ARG A 75 2.88 -11.71 12.68
C ARG A 75 3.04 -12.71 13.83
N ALA A 76 3.94 -12.42 14.77
CA ALA A 76 4.21 -13.24 15.94
C ALA A 76 3.20 -13.03 17.08
N GLY A 77 2.36 -11.99 17.01
CA GLY A 77 1.45 -11.62 18.08
C GLY A 77 2.15 -11.06 19.33
N THR A 78 3.36 -10.52 19.17
CA THR A 78 4.23 -10.06 20.28
C THR A 78 4.38 -8.54 20.37
N GLY A 79 3.73 -7.78 19.47
CA GLY A 79 3.73 -6.32 19.49
C GLY A 79 2.83 -5.71 20.55
N ASP A 80 2.87 -4.38 20.67
CA ASP A 80 1.89 -3.63 21.46
C ASP A 80 0.57 -3.57 20.69
N PHE A 81 -0.49 -4.14 21.27
CA PHE A 81 -1.82 -4.19 20.67
C PHE A 81 -2.84 -3.58 21.62
N ILE A 82 -3.69 -2.72 21.07
CA ILE A 82 -4.94 -2.32 21.70
C ILE A 82 -6.09 -3.12 21.10
N SER A 83 -7.12 -3.37 21.89
CA SER A 83 -8.31 -4.05 21.39
C SER A 83 -9.03 -3.20 20.35
N ALA A 84 -9.76 -3.83 19.42
CA ALA A 84 -10.58 -3.08 18.46
C ALA A 84 -11.65 -2.22 19.15
N ASP A 85 -12.15 -2.63 20.33
CA ASP A 85 -13.09 -1.86 21.15
C ASP A 85 -12.46 -0.59 21.74
N GLU A 86 -11.17 -0.67 22.08
CA GLU A 86 -10.41 0.46 22.61
C GLU A 86 -9.98 1.43 21.51
N ALA A 87 -9.56 0.89 20.36
CA ALA A 87 -9.21 1.68 19.19
C ALA A 87 -10.42 2.39 18.57
N PHE A 88 -11.58 1.73 18.57
CA PHE A 88 -12.81 2.20 17.94
C PHE A 88 -14.01 2.02 18.89
N PRO A 89 -14.17 2.91 19.88
CA PRO A 89 -15.25 2.81 20.87
C PRO A 89 -16.66 2.78 20.25
N GLU A 90 -16.84 3.39 19.08
CA GLU A 90 -18.11 3.41 18.34
C GLU A 90 -18.45 2.06 17.69
N TRP A 91 -17.47 1.17 17.51
CA TRP A 91 -17.70 -0.22 17.05
C TRP A 91 -18.18 -1.08 18.22
N ALA A 92 -17.64 -0.82 19.41
CA ALA A 92 -18.09 -1.43 20.67
C ALA A 92 -19.57 -1.12 20.93
N ALA A 93 -19.95 0.15 20.78
CA ALA A 93 -21.32 0.61 20.98
C ALA A 93 -22.31 -0.08 20.02
N ARG A 94 -21.98 -0.17 18.73
CA ARG A 94 -22.82 -0.84 17.73
C ARG A 94 -23.01 -2.33 17.98
N ARG A 95 -21.98 -3.05 18.44
CA ARG A 95 -22.10 -4.49 18.79
C ARG A 95 -23.02 -4.73 19.98
N ARG A 96 -23.03 -3.82 20.96
CA ARG A 96 -23.92 -3.89 22.12
C ARG A 96 -25.38 -3.59 21.74
N ASP A 97 -25.61 -2.67 20.81
CA ASP A 97 -26.95 -2.23 20.40
C ASP A 97 -27.61 -3.18 19.38
N GLY A 98 -26.82 -3.88 18.56
CA GLY A 98 -27.30 -4.84 17.57
C GLY A 98 -27.63 -6.26 18.08
N SER A 99 -27.54 -6.52 19.38
CA SER A 99 -27.89 -7.82 20.00
C SER A 99 -29.30 -7.84 20.61
N ARG A 100 -30.25 -7.05 20.07
CA ARG A 100 -31.62 -6.92 20.59
C ARG A 100 -32.67 -7.46 19.64
#